data_AF-A0A6J5FAK9-F1
#
_entry.id   AF-A0A6J5FAK9-F1
#
_cell.length_a   1.000
_cell.length_b   1.000
_cell.length_c   1.000
_cell.angle_alpha   90.00
_cell.angle_beta   90.00
_cell.angle_gamma   90.00
#
_symmetry.space_group_name_H-M   'P 1'
#
loop_
_entity.id
_entity.type
_entity.pdbx_description
1 polymer ?
#
loop_
_entity_poly.entity_id
_entity_poly.type
_entity_poly.pdbx_seq_one_letter_code
_entity_poly.pdbx_strand_id
1 'polypeptide(L)' 'MDITAVGVDLAKHVLQIHAVDDRGHTVSRKRLSRPQMVPFFTRLPPCLVGTEACDSAHYWARRMAAMGIQ' A
#
# COMPACT_ATOMS: atom_id res chain seq x y z
N MET A 1 11.83 -12.01 -6.81
CA MET A 1 10.39 -11.90 -7.10
C MET A 1 10.01 -10.52 -6.63
N ASP A 2 10.00 -9.58 -7.56
CA ASP A 2 9.88 -8.16 -7.24
C ASP A 2 8.40 -7.80 -7.11
N ILE A 3 8.08 -6.94 -6.14
CA ILE A 3 6.72 -6.46 -5.93
C ILE A 3 6.41 -5.47 -7.07
N THR A 4 5.37 -5.76 -7.85
CA THR A 4 4.94 -4.92 -8.96
C THR A 4 3.68 -4.12 -8.64
N ALA A 5 2.81 -4.68 -7.79
CA ALA A 5 1.61 -4.00 -7.35
C ALA A 5 1.27 -4.30 -5.88
N VAL A 6 0.65 -3.33 -5.23
CA VAL A 6 0.21 -3.39 -3.83
C VAL A 6 -1.23 -2.92 -3.73
N GLY A 7 -2.11 -3.78 -3.22
CA GLY A 7 -3.45 -3.43 -2.78
C GLY A 7 -3.46 -3.04 -1.30
N VAL A 8 -4.22 -2.00 -0.98
CA VAL A 8 -4.43 -1.50 0.38
C VAL A 8 -5.92 -1.49 0.70
N ASP A 9 -6.32 -2.25 1.71
CA ASP A 9 -7.65 -2.21 2.32
C ASP A 9 -7.58 -1.36 3.61
N LEU A 10 -8.49 -0.39 3.72
CA LEU A 10 -8.41 0.72 4.67
C LEU A 10 -9.49 0.59 5.76
N ALA A 11 -9.10 0.11 6.94
CA ALA A 11 -9.93 0.20 8.14
C ALA A 11 -9.50 1.34 9.07
N LYS A 12 -10.33 1.61 10.10
CA LYS A 12 -10.15 2.75 11.03
C LYS A 12 -8.79 2.74 11.73
N HIS A 13 -8.31 1.57 12.13
CA HIS A 13 -7.08 1.42 12.93
C HIS A 13 -6.05 0.47 12.29
N VAL A 14 -6.48 -0.34 11.32
CA VAL A 14 -5.67 -1.36 10.68
C VAL A 14 -5.76 -1.15 9.18
N LEU A 15 -4.64 -1.31 8.49
CA LEU A 15 -4.56 -1.33 7.05
C LEU A 15 -4.07 -2.69 6.62
N GLN A 16 -4.77 -3.30 5.68
CA GLN A 16 -4.37 -4.57 5.10
C GLN A 16 -3.61 -4.34 3.81
N ILE A 17 -2.43 -4.91 3.73
CA ILE A 17 -1.56 -4.84 2.56
C ILE A 17 -1.56 -6.19 1.87
N HIS A 18 -1.72 -6.16 0.55
CA HIS A 18 -1.59 -7.30 -0.33
C HIS A 18 -0.64 -6.95 -1.48
N ALA A 19 0.57 -7.50 -1.47
CA ALA A 19 1.58 -7.27 -2.50
C ALA A 19 1.69 -8.47 -3.44
N VAL A 20 1.79 -8.20 -4.75
CA VAL A 20 1.90 -9.23 -5.79
C VAL A 20 3.10 -8.99 -6.70
N ASP A 21 3.56 -10.05 -7.36
CA ASP A 21 4.55 -10.01 -8.43
C ASP A 21 3.91 -9.71 -9.80
N ASP A 22 4.73 -9.68 -10.85
CA ASP A 22 4.33 -9.49 -12.25
C ASP A 22 3.35 -10.53 -12.78
N ARG A 23 3.28 -11.70 -12.14
CA ARG A 23 2.35 -12.80 -12.48
C ARG A 23 1.10 -12.80 -11.61
N GLY A 24 0.96 -11.83 -10.71
CA GLY A 24 -0.16 -11.73 -9.78
C GLY A 24 -0.06 -12.68 -8.57
N HIS A 25 1.07 -13.37 -8.37
CA HIS A 25 1.25 -14.19 -7.18
C HIS A 25 1.47 -13.32 -5.96
N THR A 26 0.84 -13.71 -4.84
CA THR A 26 1.05 -13.04 -3.56
C THR A 26 2.49 -13.17 -3.10
N VAL A 27 3.20 -12.04 -3.00
CA VAL A 27 4.56 -11.95 -2.43
C VAL A 27 4.50 -11.61 -0.95
N SER A 28 3.52 -10.79 -0.54
CA SER A 28 3.37 -10.41 0.88
C SER A 28 1.93 -10.10 1.26
N ARG A 29 1.55 -10.44 2.48
CA ARG A 29 0.33 -9.95 3.14
C ARG A 29 0.69 -9.46 4.54
N LYS A 30 0.31 -8.23 4.87
CA LYS A 30 0.64 -7.62 6.17
C LYS A 30 -0.49 -6.76 6.70
N ARG A 31 -0.75 -6.87 8.00
CA ARG A 31 -1.50 -5.85 8.75
C ARG A 31 -0.54 -4.77 9.20
N LEU A 32 -0.87 -3.52 8.89
CA LEU A 32 -0.15 -2.34 9.36
C LEU A 32 -1.07 -1.49 10.24
N SER A 33 -0.48 -0.87 11.25
CA SER A 33 -1.08 0.29 11.90
C SER A 33 -0.83 1.56 11.08
N ARG A 34 -1.62 2.62 11.32
CA ARG A 34 -1.46 3.91 10.60
C ARG A 34 -0.03 4.46 10.61
N PRO A 35 0.73 4.45 11.74
CA PRO A 35 2.12 4.93 11.74
C PRO A 35 3.07 4.08 10.89
N GLN A 36 2.75 2.81 10.67
CA GLN A 36 3.59 1.88 9.90
C GLN A 36 3.37 2.00 8.39
N MET A 37 2.29 2.64 7.94
CA MET A 37 1.99 2.74 6.51
C MET A 37 3.09 3.45 5.73
N VAL A 38 3.48 4.65 6.17
CA VAL A 38 4.52 5.44 5.48
C VAL A 38 5.86 4.70 5.45
N PRO A 39 6.44 4.24 6.58
CA PRO A 39 7.70 3.50 6.57
C PRO A 39 7.68 2.20 5.78
N PHE A 40 6.50 1.60 5.57
CA PHE A 40 6.37 0.41 4.75
C PHE A 40 6.59 0.74 3.27
N PHE A 41 5.88 1.75 2.73
CA PHE A 41 5.99 2.09 1.31
C PHE A 41 7.33 2.72 0.94
N THR A 42 7.99 3.45 1.83
CA THR A 42 9.33 4.01 1.55
C THR A 42 10.43 2.95 1.39
N ARG A 43 10.17 1.71 1.80
CA ARG A 43 11.11 0.58 1.67
C ARG A 43 10.79 -0.30 0.46
N LEU A 44 9.68 -0.05 -0.23
CA LEU A 44 9.31 -0.81 -1.41
C LEU A 44 10.03 -0.26 -2.65
N PRO A 45 10.36 -1.11 -3.63
CA PRO A 45 10.70 -0.63 -4.96
C PRO A 45 9.50 0.11 -5.57
N PRO A 46 9.72 0.95 -6.60
CA PRO A 46 8.63 1.55 -7.36
C PRO A 46 7.64 0.48 -7.83
N CYS A 47 6.38 0.62 -7.43
CA CYS A 47 5.30 -0.32 -7.72
C CYS A 47 3.97 0.43 -7.80
N LEU A 48 2.99 -0.18 -8.46
CA LEU A 48 1.63 0.35 -8.56
C LEU A 48 0.91 0.19 -7.22
N VAL A 49 0.36 1.27 -6.66
CA VAL A 49 -0.42 1.20 -5.41
C VAL A 49 -1.91 1.42 -5.66
N GLY A 50 -2.71 0.39 -5.42
CA GLY A 50 -4.17 0.47 -5.38
C GLY A 50 -4.67 0.63 -3.94
N THR A 51 -5.60 1.54 -3.70
CA THR A 51 -6.27 1.69 -2.41
C THR A 51 -7.78 1.45 -2.56
N GLU A 52 -8.38 0.78 -1.59
CA GLU A 52 -9.84 0.69 -1.47
C GLU A 52 -10.43 2.10 -1.34
N ALA A 53 -11.54 2.34 -2.05
CA ALA A 53 -12.27 3.58 -1.94
C ALA A 53 -13.04 3.65 -0.60
N CYS A 54 -12.64 4.57 0.27
CA CYS A 54 -13.33 4.89 1.53
C CYS A 54 -13.10 6.37 1.90
N ASP A 55 -13.77 6.85 2.96
CA ASP A 55 -13.64 8.26 3.42
C ASP A 55 -12.19 8.70 3.67
N SER A 56 -11.30 7.76 4.00
CA SER A 56 -9.89 8.04 4.26
C SER A 56 -8.96 7.80 3.06
N ALA A 57 -9.46 7.28 1.95
CA ALA A 57 -8.64 6.92 0.79
C ALA A 57 -7.91 8.13 0.20
N HIS A 58 -8.62 9.25 0.03
CA HIS A 58 -8.04 10.47 -0.53
C HIS A 58 -6.95 11.07 0.38
N TYR A 59 -7.09 10.93 1.70
CA TYR A 59 -6.05 11.35 2.64
C TYR A 59 -4.77 10.56 2.43
N TRP A 60 -4.88 9.22 2.31
CA TRP A 60 -3.72 8.35 2.09
C TRP A 60 -3.10 8.52 0.71
N ALA A 61 -3.90 8.65 -0.33
CA ALA A 61 -3.42 8.92 -1.69
C ALA A 61 -2.55 10.19 -1.74
N ARG A 62 -3.00 11.30 -1.13
CA ARG A 62 -2.20 12.54 -1.06
C ARG A 62 -0.90 12.35 -0.29
N ARG A 63 -0.94 11.61 0.83
CA ARG A 63 0.24 11.35 1.65
C ARG A 63 1.27 10.48 0.92
N MET A 64 0.81 9.51 0.14
CA MET A 64 1.66 8.67 -0.71
C MET A 64 2.25 9.45 -1.88
N ALA A 65 1.44 10.25 -2.57
CA ALA A 65 1.90 11.11 -3.66
C ALA A 65 2.98 12.11 -3.22
N ALA A 66 2.86 12.68 -2.02
CA ALA A 66 3.86 13.58 -1.45
C ALA A 66 5.24 12.91 -1.22
N MET A 67 5.30 11.58 -1.25
CA MET A 67 6.52 10.78 -1.11
C MET A 67 6.99 10.18 -2.44
N GLY A 68 6.35 10.52 -3.56
CA GLY A 68 6.66 9.98 -4.89
C GLY A 68 6.11 8.58 -5.15
N ILE A 69 5.16 8.11 -4.32
CA ILE A 69 4.46 6.84 -4.53
C ILE A 69 3.19 7.14 -5.35
N GLN A 70 2.99 6.40 -6.44
CA GLN A 70 1.87 6.57 -7.38
C GLN A 70 0.94 5.37 -7.40
#